data_AF-A0A1R1YSR7-F1
#
_entry.id   AF-A0A1R1YSR7-F1
#
_cell.length_a   1.000
_cell.length_b   1.000
_cell.length_c   1.000
_cell.angle_alpha   90.00
_cell.angle_beta   90.00
_cell.angle_gamma   90.00
#
_symmetry.space_group_name_H-M   'P 1'
#
loop_
_entity.id
_entity.type
_entity.pdbx_description
1 polymer ?
#
loop_
_entity_poly.entity_id
_entity_poly.type
_entity_poly.pdbx_seq_one_letter_code
_entity_poly.pdbx_strand_id
1 'polypeptide(L)'
;MEKAEKTVKRINMDRKRRLLEPTIFSGNDESDAEEWIDWYELCVKKEKWSDEDKMELIEIYFEKKESYWFRNVNKGFKSWKDVRQAFLDKFVGKEQEIKAWRQLQEIRMEDFADIEDL
;
A
#
# COMPACT_ATOMS: atom_id res chain seq x y z
N MET A 1 -15.33 -0.85 -38.34
CA MET A 1 -14.64 -1.85 -37.48
C MET A 1 -13.24 -1.38 -37.05
N GLU A 2 -12.53 -0.62 -37.88
CA GLU A 2 -11.16 -0.11 -37.61
C GLU A 2 -10.99 0.81 -36.36
N LYS A 3 -12.05 1.51 -35.92
CA LYS A 3 -11.99 2.36 -34.71
C LYS A 3 -11.96 1.55 -33.40
N ALA A 4 -12.54 0.35 -33.37
CA ALA A 4 -12.57 -0.48 -32.17
C ALA A 4 -11.21 -1.13 -31.89
N GLU A 5 -10.51 -1.57 -32.94
CA GLU A 5 -9.19 -2.19 -32.83
C GLU A 5 -8.10 -1.20 -32.39
N LYS A 6 -8.18 0.07 -32.81
CA LYS A 6 -7.28 1.14 -32.32
C LYS A 6 -7.47 1.41 -30.83
N THR A 7 -8.71 1.40 -30.34
CA THR A 7 -9.01 1.61 -28.91
C THR A 7 -8.53 0.45 -28.05
N VAL A 8 -8.73 -0.80 -28.48
CA VAL A 8 -8.25 -2.00 -27.77
C VAL A 8 -6.72 -2.07 -27.77
N LYS A 9 -6.05 -1.72 -28.87
CA LYS A 9 -4.58 -1.62 -28.92
C LYS A 9 -4.03 -0.53 -27.98
N ARG A 10 -4.74 0.59 -27.81
CA ARG A 10 -4.38 1.69 -26.89
C ARG A 10 -4.52 1.23 -25.43
N ILE A 11 -5.66 0.63 -25.07
CA ILE A 11 -5.90 0.05 -23.74
C ILE A 11 -4.86 -1.02 -23.37
N ASN A 12 -4.46 -1.86 -24.34
CA ASN A 12 -3.41 -2.87 -24.12
C ASN A 12 -2.00 -2.28 -24.02
N MET A 13 -1.68 -1.20 -24.74
CA MET A 13 -0.42 -0.46 -24.55
C MET A 13 -0.36 0.20 -23.16
N ASP A 14 -1.48 0.77 -22.69
CA ASP A 14 -1.60 1.31 -21.34
C ASP A 14 -1.53 0.22 -20.25
N ARG A 15 -2.00 -1.00 -20.52
CA ARG A 15 -1.82 -2.16 -19.61
C ARG A 15 -0.38 -2.66 -19.57
N LYS A 16 0.34 -2.60 -20.70
CA LYS A 16 1.75 -3.04 -20.77
C LYS A 16 2.72 -2.07 -20.09
N ARG A 17 2.35 -0.78 -19.97
CA ARG A 17 3.09 0.22 -19.18
C ARG A 17 2.77 0.14 -17.68
N ARG A 18 1.54 -0.24 -17.34
CA ARG A 18 1.05 -0.40 -15.96
C ARG A 18 1.62 -1.57 -15.16
N LEU A 19 2.49 -2.40 -15.73
CA LEU A 19 3.18 -3.48 -14.98
C LEU A 19 4.38 -2.97 -14.15
N LEU A 20 4.66 -1.65 -14.17
CA LEU A 20 5.85 -1.05 -13.58
C LEU A 20 5.57 0.11 -12.63
N GLU A 21 4.33 0.58 -12.58
CA GLU A 21 3.94 1.70 -11.71
C GLU A 21 3.42 1.16 -10.39
N PRO A 22 3.77 1.80 -9.26
CA PRO A 22 3.20 1.45 -7.99
C PRO A 22 1.66 1.42 -8.02
N THR A 23 1.04 0.35 -7.54
CA THR A 23 -0.37 0.26 -7.18
C THR A 23 -0.70 1.32 -6.14
N ILE A 24 -1.94 1.80 -6.17
CA ILE A 24 -2.43 2.76 -5.17
C ILE A 24 -2.54 2.03 -3.83
N PHE A 25 -1.89 2.56 -2.80
CA PHE A 25 -2.05 2.09 -1.43
C PHE A 25 -3.33 2.64 -0.81
N SER A 26 -4.09 1.74 -0.20
CA SER A 26 -5.19 2.05 0.71
C SER A 26 -4.85 1.46 2.06
N GLY A 27 -4.98 2.21 3.16
CA GLY A 27 -4.73 1.69 4.51
C GLY A 27 -5.85 0.78 5.04
N ASN A 28 -6.49 0.01 4.15
CA ASN A 28 -7.53 -0.97 4.47
C ASN A 28 -6.89 -2.35 4.67
N ASP A 29 -7.58 -3.26 5.37
CA ASP A 29 -7.09 -4.60 5.76
C ASP A 29 -6.61 -5.52 4.61
N GLU A 30 -6.78 -5.13 3.34
CA GLU A 30 -6.37 -5.93 2.17
C GLU A 30 -4.97 -5.58 1.65
N SER A 31 -4.37 -4.46 2.08
CA SER A 31 -3.06 -4.00 1.58
C SER A 31 -2.01 -4.05 2.69
N ASP A 32 -1.11 -5.02 2.64
CA ASP A 32 0.01 -5.09 3.57
C ASP A 32 0.96 -3.91 3.33
N ALA A 33 1.04 -3.02 4.31
CA ALA A 33 1.84 -1.81 4.21
C ALA A 33 3.34 -2.10 4.08
N GLU A 34 3.85 -3.16 4.72
CA GLU A 34 5.27 -3.52 4.62
C GLU A 34 5.60 -4.01 3.20
N GLU A 35 4.78 -4.91 2.66
CA GLU A 35 4.96 -5.38 1.28
C GLU A 35 4.81 -4.24 0.26
N TRP A 36 3.86 -3.33 0.48
CA TRP A 36 3.62 -2.23 -0.44
C TRP A 36 4.80 -1.26 -0.51
N ILE A 37 5.35 -0.85 0.64
CA ILE A 37 6.46 0.12 0.65
C ILE A 37 7.74 -0.49 0.08
N ASP A 38 8.01 -1.78 0.35
CA ASP A 38 9.15 -2.48 -0.24
C ASP A 38 9.01 -2.61 -1.76
N TRP A 39 7.81 -2.90 -2.25
CA TRP A 39 7.56 -2.97 -3.68
C TRP A 39 7.63 -1.60 -4.36
N TYR A 40 7.17 -0.53 -3.70
CA TYR A 40 7.41 0.85 -4.15
C TYR A 40 8.92 1.12 -4.30
N GLU A 41 9.74 0.75 -3.30
CA GLU A 41 11.20 0.90 -3.36
C GLU A 41 11.84 0.15 -4.55
N LEU A 42 11.32 -1.03 -4.90
CA LEU A 42 11.77 -1.78 -6.07
C LEU A 42 11.42 -1.08 -7.38
N CYS A 43 10.20 -0.52 -7.50
CA CYS A 43 9.76 0.23 -8.67
C CYS A 43 10.66 1.46 -8.91
N VAL A 44 10.88 2.28 -7.88
CA VAL A 44 11.68 3.50 -7.99
C VAL A 44 13.17 3.21 -8.21
N LYS A 45 13.69 2.11 -7.65
CA LYS A 45 15.08 1.65 -7.89
C LYS A 45 15.30 1.26 -9.35
N LYS A 46 14.29 0.69 -9.99
CA LYS A 46 14.34 0.35 -11.43
C LYS A 46 14.37 1.60 -12.30
N GLU A 47 13.57 2.60 -11.95
CA GLU A 47 13.51 3.89 -12.66
C GLU A 47 14.66 4.84 -12.29
N LYS A 48 15.52 4.47 -11.34
CA LYS A 48 16.66 5.24 -10.83
C LYS A 48 16.28 6.61 -10.29
N TRP A 49 15.16 6.69 -9.58
CA TRP A 49 14.73 7.92 -8.93
C TRP A 49 15.63 8.27 -7.75
N SER A 50 15.86 9.58 -7.57
CA SER A 50 16.56 10.11 -6.41
C SER A 50 15.67 9.97 -5.16
N ASP A 51 16.25 10.02 -3.97
CA ASP A 51 15.46 9.95 -2.75
C ASP A 51 14.47 11.14 -2.64
N GLU A 52 14.84 12.30 -3.18
CA GLU A 52 13.96 13.47 -3.31
C GLU A 52 12.74 13.16 -4.20
N ASP A 53 12.98 12.61 -5.40
CA ASP A 53 11.92 12.21 -6.33
C ASP A 53 10.96 11.19 -5.69
N LYS A 54 11.48 10.22 -4.94
CA LYS A 54 10.67 9.23 -4.21
C LYS A 54 9.75 9.92 -3.20
N MET A 55 10.28 10.86 -2.43
CA MET A 55 9.51 11.56 -1.41
C MET A 55 8.41 12.46 -2.01
N GLU A 56 8.68 13.08 -3.16
CA GLU A 56 7.69 13.91 -3.86
C GLU A 56 6.63 13.07 -4.57
N LEU A 57 7.02 11.93 -5.14
CA LEU A 57 6.13 11.09 -5.96
C LEU A 57 5.39 10.03 -5.15
N ILE A 58 5.74 9.74 -3.90
CA ILE A 58 4.98 8.74 -3.12
C ILE A 58 3.51 9.17 -2.90
N GLU A 59 3.23 10.48 -2.79
CA GLU A 59 1.87 11.00 -2.54
C GLU A 59 0.87 10.61 -3.64
N ILE A 60 1.32 10.51 -4.90
CA ILE A 60 0.45 10.16 -6.04
C ILE A 60 0.01 8.69 -6.02
N TYR A 61 0.70 7.85 -5.24
CA TYR A 61 0.39 6.43 -5.08
C TYR A 61 -0.38 6.14 -3.79
N PHE A 62 -0.84 7.17 -3.09
CA PHE A 62 -1.73 7.04 -1.95
C PHE A 62 -3.19 7.31 -2.35
N GLU A 63 -4.12 6.60 -1.70
CA GLU A 63 -5.54 6.94 -1.74
C GLU A 63 -5.79 8.25 -0.95
N LYS A 64 -6.94 8.92 -1.21
CA LYS A 64 -7.26 10.27 -0.70
C LYS A 64 -7.00 10.47 0.80
N LYS A 65 -7.27 9.46 1.63
CA LYS A 65 -7.13 9.55 3.09
C LYS A 65 -5.66 9.49 3.49
N GLU A 66 -4.90 8.63 2.85
CA GLU A 66 -3.47 8.39 3.03
C GLU A 66 -2.66 9.58 2.50
N SER A 67 -3.04 10.14 1.34
CA SER A 67 -2.43 11.37 0.81
C SER A 67 -2.64 12.54 1.77
N TYR A 68 -3.83 12.67 2.37
CA TYR A 68 -4.10 13.73 3.36
C TYR A 68 -3.23 13.57 4.62
N TRP A 69 -3.09 12.33 5.11
CA TRP A 69 -2.17 12.04 6.21
C TRP A 69 -0.74 12.40 5.83
N PHE A 70 -0.26 11.93 4.67
CA PHE A 70 1.11 12.17 4.20
C PHE A 70 1.40 13.66 4.11
N ARG A 71 0.50 14.47 3.52
CA ARG A 71 0.66 15.93 3.41
C ARG A 71 0.74 16.64 4.77
N ASN A 72 0.11 16.08 5.81
CA ASN A 72 0.18 16.62 7.16
C ASN A 72 1.53 16.33 7.84
N VAL A 73 2.12 15.16 7.57
CA VAL A 73 3.41 14.73 8.18
C VAL A 73 4.64 15.09 7.34
N ASN A 74 4.50 15.26 6.02
CA ASN A 74 5.60 15.47 5.06
C ASN A 74 6.39 16.76 5.29
N LYS A 75 5.86 17.72 6.04
CA LYS A 75 6.55 18.98 6.37
C LYS A 75 7.83 18.80 7.21
N GLY A 76 8.05 17.60 7.78
CA GLY A 76 9.18 17.31 8.66
C GLY A 76 10.21 16.33 8.11
N PHE A 77 9.95 15.67 6.98
CA PHE A 77 10.83 14.61 6.49
C PHE A 77 12.06 15.17 5.77
N LYS A 78 13.24 14.67 6.13
CA LYS A 78 14.52 15.07 5.51
C LYS A 78 15.16 13.95 4.70
N SER A 79 14.65 12.74 4.84
CA SER A 79 15.15 11.57 4.15
C SER A 79 14.02 10.59 3.84
N TRP A 80 14.21 9.79 2.80
CA TRP A 80 13.32 8.68 2.47
C TRP A 80 13.15 7.71 3.64
N LYS A 81 14.20 7.53 4.45
CA LYS A 81 14.16 6.69 5.66
C LYS A 81 13.12 7.19 6.67
N ASP A 82 12.99 8.50 6.84
CA ASP A 82 11.99 9.10 7.75
C ASP A 82 10.56 8.84 7.22
N VAL A 83 10.38 8.94 5.89
CA VAL A 83 9.10 8.63 5.23
C VAL A 83 8.72 7.17 5.42
N ARG A 84 9.63 6.24 5.11
CA ARG A 84 9.40 4.80 5.26
C ARG A 84 9.04 4.44 6.69
N GLN A 85 9.78 4.98 7.67
CA GLN A 85 9.53 4.72 9.07
C GLN A 85 8.15 5.25 9.50
N ALA A 86 7.83 6.51 9.19
CA ALA A 86 6.54 7.10 9.52
C ALA A 86 5.35 6.38 8.86
N PHE A 87 5.55 5.86 7.65
CA PHE A 87 4.57 5.03 6.95
C PHE A 87 4.31 3.71 7.68
N LEU A 88 5.38 2.97 8.02
CA LEU A 88 5.25 1.71 8.76
C LEU A 88 4.63 1.92 10.14
N ASP A 89 5.06 2.94 10.90
CA ASP A 89 4.46 3.27 12.19
C ASP A 89 2.96 3.57 12.09
N LYS A 90 2.53 4.20 10.98
CA LYS A 90 1.13 4.57 10.78
C LYS A 90 0.25 3.38 10.40
N PHE A 91 0.73 2.52 9.50
CA PHE A 91 -0.07 1.50 8.84
C PHE A 91 0.21 0.10 9.38
N VAL A 92 1.48 -0.29 9.58
CA VAL A 92 1.84 -1.59 10.18
C VAL A 92 1.50 -1.65 11.66
N GLY A 93 1.79 -0.58 12.42
CA GLY A 93 1.52 -0.52 13.86
C GLY A 93 0.05 -0.71 14.23
N LYS A 94 -0.88 -0.32 13.35
CA LYS A 94 -2.32 -0.54 13.54
C LYS A 94 -2.79 -1.91 13.06
N GLU A 95 -2.24 -2.41 11.96
CA GLU A 95 -2.62 -3.73 11.43
C GLU A 95 -2.13 -4.87 12.33
N GLN A 96 -0.93 -4.79 12.90
CA GLN A 96 -0.42 -5.80 13.84
C GLN A 96 -1.32 -5.90 15.08
N GLU A 97 -1.75 -4.77 15.63
CA GLU A 97 -2.61 -4.75 16.82
C GLU A 97 -4.02 -5.29 16.48
N ILE A 98 -4.63 -4.84 15.39
CA ILE A 98 -5.96 -5.30 14.96
C ILE A 98 -5.93 -6.79 14.57
N LYS A 99 -4.89 -7.24 13.87
CA LYS A 99 -4.70 -8.64 13.48
C LYS A 99 -4.47 -9.53 14.69
N ALA A 100 -3.64 -9.10 15.64
CA ALA A 100 -3.47 -9.79 16.92
C ALA A 100 -4.79 -9.84 17.72
N TRP A 101 -5.56 -8.74 17.73
CA TRP A 101 -6.89 -8.71 18.36
C TRP A 101 -7.88 -9.66 17.70
N ARG A 102 -7.93 -9.71 16.35
CA ARG A 102 -8.81 -10.64 15.60
C ARG A 102 -8.42 -12.10 15.84
N GLN A 103 -7.12 -12.42 15.80
CA GLN A 103 -6.62 -13.75 16.12
C GLN A 103 -6.97 -14.16 17.56
N LEU A 104 -6.83 -13.25 18.53
CA LEU A 104 -7.24 -13.49 19.92
C LEU A 104 -8.75 -13.67 20.10
N GLN A 105 -9.58 -13.17 19.19
CA GLN A 105 -11.03 -13.43 19.19
C GLN A 105 -11.39 -14.76 18.54
N GLU A 106 -10.74 -15.12 17.42
CA GLU A 106 -10.95 -16.40 16.74
C GLU A 106 -10.59 -17.59 17.64
N ILE A 107 -9.43 -17.54 18.31
CA ILE A 107 -9.00 -18.59 19.27
C ILE A 107 -10.04 -18.77 20.38
N ARG A 108 -10.60 -17.68 20.92
CA ARG A 108 -11.64 -17.78 21.95
C ARG A 108 -12.90 -18.43 21.43
N MET A 109 -13.29 -18.18 20.18
CA MET A 109 -14.52 -18.76 19.62
C MET A 109 -14.37 -20.26 19.35
N GLU A 110 -13.20 -20.73 18.94
CA GLU A 110 -12.90 -22.18 18.85
C GLU A 110 -13.05 -22.87 20.22
N ASP A 111 -12.49 -22.29 21.29
CA ASP A 111 -12.56 -22.88 22.65
C ASP A 111 -13.99 -23.01 23.20
N PHE A 112 -14.95 -22.20 22.74
CA PHE A 112 -16.36 -22.29 23.15
C PHE A 112 -17.21 -23.16 22.23
N ALA A 113 -16.84 -23.31 20.96
CA ALA A 113 -17.58 -24.14 20.00
C ALA A 113 -17.52 -25.64 20.35
N ASP A 114 -16.41 -26.11 20.94
CA ASP A 114 -16.24 -27.51 21.36
C ASP A 114 -17.04 -27.87 22.63
N ILE A 115 -17.59 -26.90 23.35
CA ILE A 115 -18.32 -27.13 24.61
C ILE A 115 -19.83 -27.30 24.37
N GLU A 116 -20.37 -26.83 23.25
CA GLU A 116 -21.81 -26.90 22.94
C GLU A 116 -22.27 -28.20 22.24
N ASP A 117 -21.32 -29.06 21.82
CA ASP A 117 -21.59 -30.35 21.14
C ASP A 117 -21.48 -31.59 22.08
N LEU A 118 -21.57 -31.40 23.42
CA LEU A 118 -21.55 -32.48 24.43
C LEU A 118 -22.84 -32.61 25.24
#